data_AF-A0A7S2PLX1-F1
#
_entry.id   AF-A0A7S2PLX1-F1
#
_cell.length_a   1.000
_cell.length_b   1.000
_cell.length_c   1.000
_cell.angle_alpha   90.00
_cell.angle_beta   90.00
_cell.angle_gamma   90.00
#
_symmetry.space_group_name_H-M   'P 1'
#
loop_
_entity.id
_entity.type
_entity.pdbx_description
1 polymer ?
#
loop_
_entity_poly.entity_id
_entity_poly.type
_entity_poly.pdbx_seq_one_letter_code
_entity_poly.pdbx_strand_id
1 'polypeptide(L)'
;HLIKMGYNAKYERSKDVGRMQTDGTYDAVESSTRTSENAWCSDRNDCRGDSVVQKIHDRLAKVTGVPAENSEDLQILKYDVGQFYRPHHDYIHHQKDRQCGPRILTFFLYLSDVEEGGATNFVGLKLPVKPKLGRAVLWPSVLDSNPMEKDPRTDHEAQDVVEGVKFGANAWLHMYDYMAPQARGCT
;
A
#
# COMPACT_ATOMS: atom_id res chain seq x y z
N HIS A 1 11.72 -12.50 5.80
CA HIS A 1 10.99 -12.17 7.03
C HIS A 1 9.54 -11.78 6.74
N LEU A 2 9.27 -10.62 6.14
CA LEU A 2 7.90 -10.16 5.83
C LEU A 2 7.06 -11.17 5.04
N ILE A 3 7.62 -11.84 4.01
CA ILE A 3 6.90 -12.88 3.27
C ILE A 3 6.34 -13.97 4.20
N LYS A 4 7.14 -14.43 5.19
CA LYS A 4 6.72 -15.42 6.19
C LYS A 4 5.58 -14.90 7.05
N MET A 5 5.64 -13.63 7.44
CA MET A 5 4.55 -12.98 8.19
C MET A 5 3.28 -12.91 7.36
N GLY A 6 3.38 -12.61 6.06
CA GLY A 6 2.24 -12.65 5.16
C GLY A 6 1.58 -14.05 5.10
N TYR A 7 2.38 -15.13 5.06
CA TYR A 7 1.84 -16.49 5.15
C TYR A 7 1.17 -16.77 6.51
N ASN A 8 1.77 -16.33 7.62
CA ASN A 8 1.17 -16.48 8.95
C ASN A 8 -0.14 -15.70 9.09
N ALA A 9 -0.21 -14.52 8.49
CA ALA A 9 -1.38 -13.66 8.44
C ALA A 9 -2.44 -14.12 7.43
N LYS A 10 -2.13 -15.15 6.62
CA LYS A 10 -2.94 -15.73 5.54
C LYS A 10 -3.23 -14.72 4.43
N TYR A 11 -2.57 -14.91 3.28
CA TYR A 11 -2.90 -14.18 2.07
C TYR A 11 -4.35 -14.47 1.67
N GLU A 12 -5.09 -13.40 1.40
CA GLU A 12 -6.45 -13.45 0.89
C GLU A 12 -6.54 -12.63 -0.39
N ARG A 13 -7.54 -12.94 -1.21
CA ARG A 13 -7.83 -12.22 -2.43
C ARG A 13 -7.97 -10.72 -2.15
N SER A 14 -7.15 -9.91 -2.83
CA SER A 14 -7.19 -8.46 -2.64
C SER A 14 -8.51 -7.86 -3.09
N LYS A 15 -8.99 -6.88 -2.33
CA LYS A 15 -10.24 -6.16 -2.56
C LYS A 15 -9.98 -4.67 -2.72
N ASP A 16 -10.86 -4.01 -3.45
CA ASP A 16 -10.92 -2.55 -3.55
C ASP A 16 -11.97 -2.00 -2.56
N VAL A 17 -11.83 -0.73 -2.20
CA VAL A 17 -12.84 -0.03 -1.38
C VAL A 17 -14.12 0.11 -2.21
N GLY A 18 -15.21 -0.41 -1.66
CA GLY A 18 -16.54 -0.45 -2.26
C GLY A 18 -17.39 0.77 -1.91
N ARG A 19 -18.70 0.54 -1.79
CA ARG A 19 -19.68 1.59 -1.49
C ARG A 19 -19.63 1.99 -0.01
N MET A 20 -19.88 3.27 0.28
CA MET A 20 -20.13 3.73 1.64
C MET A 20 -21.47 3.21 2.17
N GLN A 21 -21.43 2.59 3.34
CA GLN A 21 -22.58 2.13 4.10
C GLN A 21 -23.21 3.27 4.91
N THR A 22 -24.41 3.03 5.45
CA THR A 22 -25.17 4.05 6.20
C THR A 22 -24.51 4.44 7.52
N ASP A 23 -23.63 3.60 8.05
CA ASP A 23 -22.86 3.85 9.28
C ASP A 23 -21.51 4.56 9.02
N GLY A 24 -21.23 4.92 7.76
CA GLY A 24 -19.97 5.58 7.36
C GLY A 24 -18.81 4.63 7.06
N THR A 25 -19.00 3.31 7.26
CA THR A 25 -18.03 2.29 6.81
C THR A 25 -18.12 2.08 5.31
N TYR A 26 -17.16 1.34 4.73
CA TYR A 26 -17.14 1.04 3.30
C TYR A 26 -17.06 -0.46 3.08
N ASP A 27 -17.73 -0.95 2.03
CA ASP A 27 -17.62 -2.34 1.61
C ASP A 27 -16.21 -2.67 1.11
N ALA A 28 -15.86 -3.95 1.09
CA ALA A 28 -14.69 -4.45 0.40
C ALA A 28 -15.16 -5.34 -0.76
N VAL A 29 -14.83 -4.95 -1.99
CA VAL A 29 -15.32 -5.60 -3.21
C VAL A 29 -14.17 -6.31 -3.92
N GLU A 30 -14.39 -7.57 -4.30
CA GLU A 30 -13.44 -8.25 -5.18
C GLU A 30 -13.46 -7.61 -6.56
N SER A 31 -12.29 -7.21 -7.03
CA SER A 31 -12.15 -6.44 -8.24
C SER A 31 -11.58 -7.29 -9.38
N SER A 32 -12.13 -7.12 -10.58
CA SER A 32 -11.57 -7.70 -11.80
C SER A 32 -10.30 -6.97 -12.26
N THR A 33 -10.03 -5.77 -11.74
CA THR A 33 -8.88 -4.94 -12.10
C THR A 33 -7.69 -5.12 -11.16
N ARG A 34 -7.90 -5.76 -10.00
CA ARG A 34 -6.86 -6.13 -9.03
C ARG A 34 -6.91 -7.62 -8.78
N THR A 35 -5.95 -8.40 -9.28
CA THR A 35 -5.97 -9.87 -9.22
C THR A 35 -5.04 -10.49 -8.18
N SER A 36 -4.31 -9.68 -7.41
CA SER A 36 -3.39 -10.11 -6.35
C SER A 36 -4.04 -10.75 -5.12
N GLU A 37 -3.19 -11.29 -4.27
CA GLU A 37 -3.50 -11.58 -2.87
C GLU A 37 -2.75 -10.62 -1.94
N ASN A 38 -3.31 -10.35 -0.76
CA ASN A 38 -2.61 -9.61 0.28
C ASN A 38 -2.88 -10.17 1.68
N ALA A 39 -1.97 -9.87 2.59
CA ALA A 39 -2.11 -10.09 4.00
C ALA A 39 -1.75 -8.79 4.74
N TRP A 40 -2.32 -8.56 5.91
CA TRP A 40 -2.04 -7.38 6.72
C TRP A 40 -1.13 -7.71 7.89
N CYS A 41 -0.04 -6.97 8.01
CA CYS A 41 0.85 -7.02 9.17
C CYS A 41 0.42 -5.94 10.17
N SER A 42 -0.41 -6.33 11.14
CA SER A 42 -1.14 -5.42 12.03
C SER A 42 -0.90 -5.75 13.50
N ASP A 43 -1.46 -4.95 14.41
CA ASP A 43 -1.49 -5.28 15.83
C ASP A 43 -2.36 -6.51 16.13
N ARG A 44 -3.34 -6.85 15.27
CA ARG A 44 -4.26 -7.99 15.48
C ARG A 44 -3.58 -9.36 15.37
N ASN A 45 -2.40 -9.40 14.77
CA ASN A 45 -1.59 -10.61 14.60
C ASN A 45 -0.16 -10.40 15.11
N ASP A 46 0.03 -9.45 16.03
CA ASP A 46 1.30 -9.08 16.65
C ASP A 46 2.41 -8.68 15.65
N CYS A 47 2.08 -8.51 14.38
CA CYS A 47 3.06 -8.33 13.32
C CYS A 47 3.62 -6.91 13.31
N ARG A 48 2.78 -5.88 13.58
CA ARG A 48 3.24 -4.48 13.66
C ARG A 48 4.27 -4.28 14.78
N GLY A 49 4.13 -5.02 15.88
CA GLY A 49 5.06 -5.01 17.01
C GLY A 49 6.37 -5.75 16.77
N ASP A 50 6.54 -6.45 15.65
CA ASP A 50 7.79 -7.14 15.34
C ASP A 50 8.93 -6.14 15.10
N SER A 51 10.10 -6.45 15.67
CA SER A 51 11.26 -5.56 15.63
C SER A 51 11.74 -5.19 14.21
N VAL A 52 11.52 -6.04 13.21
CA VAL A 52 11.87 -5.74 11.81
C VAL A 52 10.84 -4.77 11.22
N VAL A 53 9.57 -4.94 11.53
CA VAL A 53 8.47 -4.08 11.06
C VAL A 53 8.59 -2.69 11.67
N GLN A 54 8.85 -2.61 12.99
CA GLN A 54 9.14 -1.33 13.66
C GLN A 54 10.33 -0.60 13.01
N LYS A 55 11.45 -1.31 12.75
CA LYS A 55 12.60 -0.73 12.05
C LYS A 55 12.29 -0.21 10.64
N ILE A 56 11.32 -0.81 9.95
CA ILE A 56 10.86 -0.32 8.64
C ILE A 56 10.11 1.00 8.85
N HIS A 57 9.14 1.07 9.75
CA HIS A 57 8.41 2.31 10.04
C HIS A 57 9.33 3.42 10.55
N ASP A 58 10.28 3.13 11.45
CA ASP A 58 11.27 4.11 11.93
C ASP A 58 12.14 4.65 10.79
N ARG A 59 12.54 3.78 9.86
CA ARG A 59 13.33 4.19 8.69
C ARG A 59 12.48 5.05 7.75
N LEU A 60 11.22 4.69 7.53
CA LEU A 60 10.29 5.51 6.76
C LEU A 60 10.14 6.89 7.38
N ALA A 61 9.87 6.96 8.68
CA ALA A 61 9.72 8.22 9.38
C ALA A 61 10.98 9.09 9.29
N LYS A 62 12.16 8.49 9.39
CA LYS A 62 13.43 9.21 9.20
C LYS A 62 13.64 9.73 7.79
N VAL A 63 13.22 8.99 6.76
CA VAL A 63 13.41 9.36 5.35
C VAL A 63 12.38 10.41 4.91
N THR A 64 11.13 10.29 5.37
CA THR A 64 10.03 11.16 4.92
C THR A 64 9.79 12.34 5.84
N GLY A 65 10.28 12.30 7.09
CA GLY A 65 9.93 13.27 8.14
C GLY A 65 8.50 13.09 8.68
N VAL A 66 7.77 12.06 8.26
CA VAL A 66 6.39 11.78 8.69
C VAL A 66 6.42 10.76 9.82
N PRO A 67 5.75 10.99 10.97
CA PRO A 67 5.76 10.05 12.09
C PRO A 67 5.27 8.64 11.72
N ALA A 68 5.76 7.62 12.44
CA ALA A 68 5.38 6.22 12.19
C ALA A 68 3.88 5.97 12.44
N GLU A 69 3.27 6.76 13.32
CA GLU A 69 1.85 6.74 13.68
C GLU A 69 0.94 7.20 12.54
N ASN A 70 1.48 7.94 11.56
CA ASN A 70 0.75 8.32 10.36
C ASN A 70 0.71 7.18 9.32
N SER A 71 1.50 6.12 9.50
CA SER A 71 1.52 5.00 8.57
C SER A 71 0.41 4.00 8.89
N GLU A 72 -0.32 3.58 7.86
CA GLU A 72 -1.12 2.35 7.90
C GLU A 72 -0.24 1.14 8.26
N ASP A 73 -0.89 0.02 8.60
CA ASP A 73 -0.27 -1.29 8.70
C ASP A 73 0.35 -1.71 7.36
N LEU A 74 1.45 -2.47 7.42
CA LEU A 74 2.06 -2.96 6.18
C LEU A 74 1.11 -3.94 5.48
N GLN A 75 0.71 -3.59 4.25
CA GLN A 75 0.02 -4.51 3.37
C GLN A 75 1.06 -5.34 2.61
N ILE A 76 1.17 -6.62 2.92
CA ILE A 76 2.07 -7.54 2.25
C ILE A 76 1.34 -8.16 1.06
N LEU A 77 1.91 -8.04 -0.12
CA LEU A 77 1.31 -8.42 -1.40
C LEU A 77 2.00 -9.65 -1.99
N LYS A 78 1.21 -10.48 -2.66
CA LYS A 78 1.66 -11.61 -3.48
C LYS A 78 0.96 -11.55 -4.84
N TYR A 79 1.75 -11.67 -5.91
CA TYR A 79 1.28 -11.83 -7.27
C TYR A 79 1.93 -13.07 -7.87
N ASP A 80 1.13 -14.06 -8.26
CA ASP A 80 1.52 -15.18 -9.10
C ASP A 80 1.50 -14.79 -10.58
N VAL A 81 2.00 -15.69 -11.44
CA VAL A 81 1.95 -15.54 -12.90
C VAL A 81 0.53 -15.19 -13.37
N GLY A 82 0.43 -14.15 -14.20
CA GLY A 82 -0.82 -13.61 -14.74
C GLY A 82 -1.58 -12.66 -13.80
N GLN A 83 -1.16 -12.50 -12.54
CA GLN A 83 -1.79 -11.53 -11.64
C GLN A 83 -1.21 -10.11 -11.85
N PHE A 84 -2.06 -9.11 -11.61
CA PHE A 84 -1.83 -7.70 -11.90
C PHE A 84 -2.64 -6.79 -10.97
N TYR A 85 -2.39 -5.49 -11.05
CA TYR A 85 -3.29 -4.45 -10.57
C TYR A 85 -3.28 -3.31 -11.59
N ARG A 86 -4.39 -3.14 -12.31
CA ARG A 86 -4.54 -2.14 -13.37
C ARG A 86 -4.41 -0.70 -12.82
N PRO A 87 -4.28 0.30 -13.71
CA PRO A 87 -4.03 1.68 -13.30
C PRO A 87 -5.04 2.17 -12.26
N HIS A 88 -4.52 2.65 -11.14
CA HIS A 88 -5.27 3.15 -10.00
C HIS A 88 -4.47 4.25 -9.28
N HIS A 89 -5.04 4.76 -8.20
CA HIS A 89 -4.42 5.77 -7.37
C HIS A 89 -4.60 5.47 -5.88
N ASP A 90 -3.60 5.82 -5.08
CA ASP A 90 -3.63 5.60 -3.63
C ASP A 90 -4.37 6.69 -2.85
N TYR A 91 -4.50 7.88 -3.43
CA TYR A 91 -5.37 8.93 -2.91
C TYR A 91 -6.84 8.50 -2.93
N ILE A 92 -7.48 8.56 -1.76
CA ILE A 92 -8.89 8.23 -1.59
C ILE A 92 -9.65 9.50 -1.20
N HIS A 93 -10.53 9.97 -2.08
CA HIS A 93 -11.20 11.27 -1.93
C HIS A 93 -11.91 11.49 -0.59
N HIS A 94 -12.51 10.46 0.01
CA HIS A 94 -13.25 10.62 1.26
C HIS A 94 -12.35 10.63 2.51
N GLN A 95 -11.08 10.20 2.41
CA GLN A 95 -10.14 10.27 3.53
C GLN A 95 -9.76 11.73 3.87
N LYS A 96 -9.97 12.67 2.95
CA LYS A 96 -9.73 14.11 3.17
C LYS A 96 -10.54 14.65 4.36
N ASP A 97 -11.71 14.08 4.61
CA ASP A 97 -12.65 14.49 5.66
C ASP A 97 -12.55 13.59 6.91
N ARG A 98 -11.60 12.63 6.93
CA ARG A 98 -11.35 11.73 8.06
C ARG A 98 -10.25 12.29 8.96
N GLN A 99 -10.20 11.80 10.21
CA GLN A 99 -9.22 12.26 11.21
C GLN A 99 -7.76 12.03 10.79
N CYS A 100 -7.49 10.95 10.05
CA CYS A 100 -6.16 10.68 9.50
C CYS A 100 -5.80 11.57 8.30
N GLY A 101 -6.79 12.19 7.64
CA GLY A 101 -6.57 12.90 6.38
C GLY A 101 -6.20 11.95 5.22
N PRO A 102 -5.88 12.50 4.03
CA PRO A 102 -5.54 11.68 2.88
C PRO A 102 -4.19 10.99 3.05
N ARG A 103 -4.00 9.89 2.31
CA ARG A 103 -2.66 9.34 2.06
C ARG A 103 -1.85 10.36 1.27
N ILE A 104 -0.74 10.83 1.85
CA ILE A 104 0.14 11.84 1.24
C ILE A 104 1.34 11.21 0.54
N LEU A 105 1.84 10.07 1.03
CA LEU A 105 2.95 9.33 0.44
C LEU A 105 2.62 7.83 0.40
N THR A 106 3.10 7.17 -0.65
CA THR A 106 3.12 5.70 -0.72
C THR A 106 4.56 5.23 -0.76
N PHE A 107 4.87 4.27 0.09
CA PHE A 107 6.12 3.52 0.07
C PHE A 107 5.86 2.07 -0.34
N PHE A 108 6.49 1.62 -1.42
CA PHE A 108 6.42 0.25 -1.93
C PHE A 108 7.79 -0.41 -1.82
N LEU A 109 7.89 -1.51 -1.07
CA LEU A 109 9.11 -2.31 -0.93
C LEU A 109 8.97 -3.62 -1.72
N TYR A 110 9.92 -3.89 -2.63
CA TYR A 110 10.00 -5.19 -3.30
C TYR A 110 10.63 -6.24 -2.40
N LEU A 111 9.92 -7.34 -2.19
CA LEU A 111 10.32 -8.44 -1.32
C LEU A 111 10.80 -9.68 -2.07
N SER A 112 10.76 -9.65 -3.41
CA SER A 112 11.37 -10.65 -4.28
C SER A 112 12.00 -10.00 -5.51
N ASP A 113 12.95 -10.71 -6.11
CA ASP A 113 13.25 -10.54 -7.53
C ASP A 113 12.10 -11.18 -8.34
N VAL A 114 11.85 -10.64 -9.53
CA VAL A 114 10.86 -11.18 -10.47
C VAL A 114 11.54 -11.37 -11.81
N GLU A 115 11.40 -12.55 -12.38
CA GLU A 115 12.06 -13.02 -13.58
C GLU A 115 11.57 -12.25 -14.82
N GLU A 116 10.25 -12.14 -14.99
CA GLU A 116 9.65 -11.37 -16.07
C GLU A 116 8.33 -10.69 -15.65
N GLY A 117 8.11 -9.45 -16.11
CA GLY A 117 6.91 -8.67 -15.80
C GLY A 117 6.93 -8.06 -14.39
N GLY A 118 5.74 -7.85 -13.81
CA GLY A 118 5.57 -7.43 -12.41
C GLY A 118 6.00 -6.00 -12.07
N ALA A 119 6.38 -5.16 -13.04
CA ALA A 119 6.83 -3.80 -12.78
C ALA A 119 5.74 -2.94 -12.13
N THR A 120 6.15 -1.99 -11.30
CA THR A 120 5.27 -0.88 -10.90
C THR A 120 5.43 0.23 -11.94
N ASN A 121 4.39 0.49 -12.73
CA ASN A 121 4.46 1.45 -13.83
C ASN A 121 3.63 2.69 -13.50
N PHE A 122 4.25 3.87 -13.49
CA PHE A 122 3.56 5.15 -13.40
C PHE A 122 3.11 5.55 -14.80
N VAL A 123 1.84 5.33 -15.10
CA VAL A 123 1.31 5.29 -16.47
C VAL A 123 1.50 6.62 -17.19
N GLY A 124 1.15 7.72 -16.52
CA GLY A 124 1.32 9.07 -17.07
C GLY A 124 2.78 9.47 -17.28
N LEU A 125 3.69 8.92 -16.47
CA LEU A 125 5.13 9.19 -16.55
C LEU A 125 5.88 8.22 -17.46
N LYS A 126 5.23 7.13 -17.91
CA LYS A 126 5.85 6.03 -18.68
C LYS A 126 7.10 5.48 -18.00
N LEU A 127 7.02 5.32 -16.67
CA LEU A 127 8.14 4.95 -15.82
C LEU A 127 7.90 3.58 -15.18
N PRO A 128 8.28 2.47 -15.83
CA PRO A 128 8.23 1.14 -15.25
C PRO A 128 9.41 0.91 -14.31
N VAL A 129 9.13 0.69 -13.03
CA VAL A 129 10.12 0.26 -12.03
C VAL A 129 10.06 -1.26 -11.90
N LYS A 130 11.13 -1.93 -12.36
CA LYS A 130 11.24 -3.38 -12.27
C LYS A 130 11.41 -3.84 -10.82
N PRO A 131 10.80 -4.97 -10.41
CA PRO A 131 11.02 -5.55 -9.09
C PRO A 131 12.49 -5.96 -8.93
N LYS A 132 13.05 -5.63 -7.77
CA LYS A 132 14.37 -6.10 -7.34
C LYS A 132 14.35 -6.23 -5.83
N LEU A 133 14.73 -7.39 -5.30
CA LEU A 133 14.72 -7.64 -3.86
C LEU A 133 15.41 -6.50 -3.08
N GLY A 134 14.68 -5.92 -2.12
CA GLY A 134 15.16 -4.85 -1.25
C GLY A 134 15.10 -3.43 -1.84
N ARG A 135 14.75 -3.29 -3.12
CA ARG A 135 14.46 -1.97 -3.72
C ARG A 135 13.15 -1.44 -3.16
N ALA A 136 13.11 -0.13 -2.92
CA ALA A 136 11.88 0.56 -2.59
C ALA A 136 11.62 1.73 -3.54
N VAL A 137 10.34 2.08 -3.68
CA VAL A 137 9.85 3.25 -4.43
C VAL A 137 9.00 4.06 -3.47
N LEU A 138 9.22 5.38 -3.45
CA LEU A 138 8.48 6.34 -2.64
C LEU A 138 7.95 7.42 -3.56
N TRP A 139 6.66 7.73 -3.49
CA TRP A 139 6.04 8.77 -4.32
C TRP A 139 4.91 9.50 -3.55
N PRO A 140 4.62 10.75 -3.92
CA PRO A 140 3.49 11.48 -3.36
C PRO A 140 2.17 11.01 -3.99
N SER A 141 1.11 10.99 -3.19
CA SER A 141 -0.26 10.81 -3.66
C SER A 141 -0.98 12.15 -3.88
N VAL A 142 -0.39 13.25 -3.42
CA VAL A 142 -0.99 14.59 -3.38
C VAL A 142 -0.06 15.63 -3.98
N LEU A 143 -0.62 16.76 -4.40
CA LEU A 143 0.16 17.87 -4.94
C LEU A 143 1.00 18.53 -3.83
N ASP A 144 2.21 18.96 -4.19
CA ASP A 144 3.07 19.76 -3.32
C ASP A 144 2.48 21.14 -3.02
N SER A 145 1.76 21.71 -3.99
CA SER A 145 1.04 22.98 -3.87
C SER A 145 -0.24 22.89 -3.03
N ASN A 146 -0.83 21.69 -2.93
CA ASN A 146 -2.01 21.45 -2.12
C ASN A 146 -2.08 19.97 -1.70
N PRO A 147 -1.67 19.63 -0.46
CA PRO A 147 -1.63 18.25 0.00
C PRO A 147 -3.02 17.66 0.29
N MET A 148 -4.09 18.41 0.02
CA MET A 148 -5.46 17.91 0.04
C MET A 148 -5.96 17.46 -1.33
N GLU A 149 -5.20 17.68 -2.41
CA GLU A 149 -5.60 17.36 -3.78
C GLU A 149 -4.73 16.25 -4.36
N LYS A 150 -5.36 15.32 -5.09
CA LYS A 150 -4.69 14.21 -5.77
C LYS A 150 -3.63 14.73 -6.75
N ASP A 151 -2.44 14.13 -6.75
CA ASP A 151 -1.49 14.30 -7.85
C ASP A 151 -1.79 13.30 -8.98
N PRO A 152 -2.30 13.73 -10.16
CA PRO A 152 -2.65 12.82 -11.24
C PRO A 152 -1.43 12.17 -11.92
N ARG A 153 -0.21 12.64 -11.65
CA ARG A 153 1.00 12.10 -12.28
C ARG A 153 1.35 10.71 -11.75
N THR A 154 0.86 10.38 -10.56
CA THR A 154 1.20 9.16 -9.83
C THR A 154 0.16 8.05 -9.95
N ASP A 155 -0.76 8.16 -10.91
CA ASP A 155 -1.55 7.01 -11.36
C ASP A 155 -0.61 5.88 -11.80
N HIS A 156 -0.77 4.72 -11.17
CA HIS A 156 0.17 3.62 -11.28
C HIS A 156 -0.52 2.27 -11.33
N GLU A 157 0.21 1.27 -11.83
CA GLU A 157 -0.25 -0.10 -11.95
C GLU A 157 0.83 -1.08 -11.48
N ALA A 158 0.42 -2.27 -11.07
CA ALA A 158 1.28 -3.45 -11.07
C ALA A 158 1.04 -4.20 -12.39
N GLN A 159 2.02 -4.16 -13.27
CA GLN A 159 1.98 -4.93 -14.52
C GLN A 159 1.93 -6.43 -14.23
N ASP A 160 1.36 -7.16 -15.19
CA ASP A 160 1.23 -8.62 -15.14
C ASP A 160 2.58 -9.28 -14.83
N VAL A 161 2.60 -10.21 -13.87
CA VAL A 161 3.75 -11.10 -13.66
C VAL A 161 3.75 -12.12 -14.80
N VAL A 162 4.83 -12.19 -15.56
CA VAL A 162 4.95 -13.10 -16.70
C VAL A 162 5.68 -14.38 -16.30
N GLU A 163 6.75 -14.24 -15.52
CA GLU A 163 7.51 -15.36 -14.95
C GLU A 163 7.92 -15.03 -13.52
N GLY A 164 7.83 -16.02 -12.63
CA GLY A 164 8.16 -15.87 -11.22
C GLY A 164 7.00 -15.56 -10.29
N VAL A 165 7.32 -15.06 -9.11
CA VAL A 165 6.35 -14.60 -8.09
C VAL A 165 6.79 -13.26 -7.52
N LYS A 166 5.92 -12.26 -7.61
CA LYS A 166 6.17 -10.92 -7.04
C LYS A 166 5.64 -10.86 -5.62
N PHE A 167 6.54 -10.58 -4.69
CA PHE A 167 6.19 -10.15 -3.34
C PHE A 167 6.50 -8.67 -3.15
N GLY A 168 5.62 -7.96 -2.47
CA GLY A 168 5.79 -6.55 -2.13
C GLY A 168 5.22 -6.20 -0.77
N ALA A 169 5.53 -5.01 -0.27
CA ALA A 169 4.84 -4.45 0.89
C ALA A 169 4.58 -2.96 0.69
N ASN A 170 3.34 -2.53 0.96
CA ASN A 170 2.93 -1.14 0.95
C ASN A 170 2.90 -0.58 2.37
N ALA A 171 3.41 0.63 2.53
CA ALA A 171 3.09 1.54 3.62
C ALA A 171 2.47 2.80 3.03
N TRP A 172 1.25 3.11 3.43
CA TRP A 172 0.59 4.38 3.11
C TRP A 172 0.71 5.33 4.29
N LEU A 173 1.24 6.51 4.04
CA LEU A 173 1.47 7.53 5.05
C LEU A 173 0.39 8.60 4.92
N HIS A 174 -0.34 8.82 5.99
CA HIS A 174 -1.40 9.81 6.09
C HIS A 174 -0.89 11.19 6.49
N MET A 175 -1.66 12.23 6.17
CA MET A 175 -1.38 13.60 6.58
C MET A 175 -1.32 13.75 8.11
N TYR A 176 -2.20 13.05 8.82
CA TYR A 176 -2.30 13.07 10.27
C TYR A 176 -2.17 11.67 10.87
N ASP A 177 -2.22 11.58 12.20
CA ASP A 177 -2.19 10.33 12.95
C ASP A 177 -3.26 9.35 12.42
N TYR A 178 -2.80 8.20 11.96
CA TYR A 178 -3.64 7.11 11.49
C TYR A 178 -3.95 6.11 12.60
N MET A 179 -2.97 5.83 13.47
CA MET A 179 -3.05 4.78 14.48
C MET A 179 -4.09 5.07 15.57
N ALA A 180 -4.14 6.29 16.08
CA ALA A 180 -5.07 6.62 17.16
C ALA A 180 -6.55 6.53 16.72
N PRO A 181 -6.96 7.05 15.55
CA PRO A 181 -8.30 6.84 15.03
C PRO A 181 -8.57 5.38 14.63
N GLN A 182 -7.57 4.65 14.09
CA GLN A 182 -7.70 3.23 13.71
C GLN A 182 -8.01 2.36 14.92
N ALA A 183 -7.32 2.59 16.04
CA ALA A 183 -7.57 1.87 17.30
C ALA A 183 -8.99 2.07 17.84
N ARG A 184 -9.70 3.11 17.39
CA ARG A 184 -11.09 3.43 17.74
C ARG A 184 -12.09 3.08 16.63
N GLY A 185 -11.63 2.57 15.48
CA GLY A 185 -12.46 2.25 14.32
C GLY A 185 -12.99 3.48 13.57
N CYS A 186 -12.24 4.59 13.56
CA CYS A 186 -12.65 5.87 12.98
C CYS A 186 -11.87 6.28 11.71
N THR A 187 -11.16 5.34 11.09
CA THR A 187 -10.29 5.52 9.91
C THR A 187 -10.91 5.15 8.60
#